data_AF-A0A2E8MBR4-F1
#
_entry.id   AF-A0A2E8MBR4-F1
#
_cell.length_a   1.000
_cell.length_b   1.000
_cell.length_c   1.000
_cell.angle_alpha   90.00
_cell.angle_beta   90.00
_cell.angle_gamma   90.00
#
_symmetry.space_group_name_H-M   'P 1'
#
loop_
_entity.id
_entity.type
_entity.pdbx_description
1 polymer ?
#
loop_
_entity_poly.entity_id
_entity_poly.type
_entity_poly.pdbx_seq_one_letter_code
_entity_poly.pdbx_strand_id
1 'polypeptide(L)'
;MNFKVTGHLGYEVEGPATIISSLHCMQTPGQEVTNESLLTSRTVGYEEMALGFGENRFSRISVDTPGLLSIDYSATVSTSIQRIPQDELININPGQLSAEVIPYLFPSRYCESDMFRAEADRLFPPQDSLYQQVESITNWISQNVNYVSGSTDEQSSANSVMSIRQGVCRDFAHLGIAFCRALTIPARYVTVYAYQLTPQD
;
A
#
# COMPACT_ATOMS: atom_id res chain seq x y z
N MET A 1 -15.93 -12.81 3.67
CA MET A 1 -15.59 -13.50 2.41
C MET A 1 -14.34 -14.30 2.65
N ASN A 2 -14.25 -15.52 2.12
CA ASN A 2 -13.07 -16.36 2.28
C ASN A 2 -12.26 -16.35 0.98
N PHE A 3 -10.95 -16.14 1.10
CA PHE A 3 -10.02 -16.09 -0.01
C PHE A 3 -8.87 -17.06 0.22
N LYS A 4 -8.40 -17.68 -0.86
CA LYS A 4 -7.08 -18.30 -0.91
C LYS A 4 -6.15 -17.34 -1.66
N VAL A 5 -5.05 -16.96 -1.04
CA VAL A 5 -4.06 -16.07 -1.63
C VAL A 5 -2.71 -16.78 -1.72
N THR A 6 -1.96 -16.48 -2.76
CA THR A 6 -0.65 -17.08 -3.01
C THR A 6 0.31 -16.03 -3.56
N GLY A 7 1.59 -16.14 -3.24
CA GLY A 7 2.65 -15.33 -3.83
C GLY A 7 3.88 -16.20 -4.10
N HIS A 8 4.52 -15.98 -5.24
CA HIS A 8 5.73 -16.69 -5.63
C HIS A 8 6.81 -15.68 -6.01
N LEU A 9 7.95 -15.72 -5.32
CA LEU A 9 9.10 -14.87 -5.64
C LEU A 9 10.30 -15.75 -5.99
N GLY A 10 10.93 -15.50 -7.13
CA GLY A 10 12.18 -16.14 -7.56
C GLY A 10 13.35 -15.17 -7.50
N TYR A 11 14.47 -15.64 -6.95
CA TYR A 11 15.72 -14.88 -6.85
C TYR A 11 16.89 -15.69 -7.40
N GLU A 12 17.77 -15.00 -8.11
CA GLU A 12 19.15 -15.44 -8.32
C GLU A 12 20.04 -14.70 -7.32
N VAL A 13 20.52 -15.42 -6.31
CA VAL A 13 21.32 -14.84 -5.24
C VAL A 13 22.80 -14.95 -5.62
N GLU A 14 23.51 -13.82 -5.72
CA GLU A 14 24.92 -13.79 -6.16
C GLU A 14 25.93 -14.01 -5.01
N GLY A 15 25.50 -13.87 -3.75
CA GLY A 15 26.35 -13.95 -2.56
C GLY A 15 25.54 -13.95 -1.26
N PRO A 16 26.21 -13.91 -0.09
CA PRO A 16 25.50 -13.80 1.18
C PRO A 16 24.55 -12.61 1.20
N ALA A 17 23.27 -12.84 1.51
CA ALA A 17 22.21 -11.86 1.40
C ALA A 17 21.18 -11.98 2.54
N THR A 18 20.52 -10.86 2.84
CA THR A 18 19.35 -10.81 3.72
C THR A 18 18.18 -10.24 2.94
N ILE A 19 17.09 -11.01 2.88
CA ILE A 19 15.83 -10.61 2.24
C ILE A 19 14.83 -10.29 3.34
N ILE A 20 14.23 -9.09 3.28
CA ILE A 20 13.09 -8.72 4.14
C ILE A 20 11.86 -8.64 3.25
N SER A 21 10.92 -9.57 3.44
CA SER A 21 9.70 -9.66 2.63
C SER A 21 8.46 -9.31 3.44
N SER A 22 7.48 -8.65 2.81
CA SER A 22 6.17 -8.35 3.39
C SER A 22 5.06 -9.13 2.68
N LEU A 23 5.18 -10.46 2.64
CA LEU A 23 4.23 -11.35 1.95
C LEU A 23 3.05 -11.77 2.82
N HIS A 24 3.23 -11.79 4.15
CA HIS A 24 2.21 -12.28 5.07
C HIS A 24 0.98 -11.37 5.10
N CYS A 25 -0.20 -11.96 5.05
CA CYS A 25 -1.45 -11.26 5.35
C CYS A 25 -1.48 -10.78 6.81
N MET A 26 -1.96 -9.56 7.01
CA MET A 26 -2.16 -8.98 8.34
C MET A 26 -3.34 -9.63 9.07
N GLN A 27 -3.27 -9.70 10.39
CA GLN A 27 -4.40 -10.01 11.26
C GLN A 27 -5.04 -8.69 11.72
N THR A 28 -6.33 -8.50 11.49
CA THR A 28 -7.07 -7.28 11.83
C THR A 28 -8.48 -7.62 12.33
N PRO A 29 -9.24 -6.70 12.95
CA PRO A 29 -10.63 -6.98 13.31
C PRO A 29 -11.51 -7.40 12.11
N GLY A 30 -11.16 -6.96 10.90
CA GLY A 30 -11.86 -7.28 9.66
C GLY A 30 -11.19 -8.38 8.82
N GLN A 31 -10.11 -9.00 9.31
CA GLN A 31 -9.35 -10.00 8.55
C GLN A 31 -8.70 -11.02 9.47
N GLU A 32 -9.06 -12.29 9.28
CA GLU A 32 -8.53 -13.43 10.00
C GLU A 32 -7.77 -14.37 9.04
N VAL A 33 -6.50 -14.64 9.33
CA VAL A 33 -5.70 -15.67 8.65
C VAL A 33 -5.90 -16.99 9.39
N THR A 34 -6.48 -17.97 8.71
CA THR A 34 -6.88 -19.28 9.31
C THR A 34 -5.88 -20.39 9.03
N ASN A 35 -5.16 -20.29 7.91
CA ASN A 35 -4.07 -21.17 7.54
C ASN A 35 -3.04 -20.36 6.76
N GLU A 36 -1.75 -20.58 7.03
CA GLU A 36 -0.68 -19.91 6.31
C GLU A 36 0.59 -20.76 6.24
N SER A 37 1.36 -20.58 5.18
CA SER A 37 2.65 -21.20 4.98
C SER A 37 3.54 -20.30 4.13
N LEU A 38 4.81 -20.19 4.51
CA LEU A 38 5.88 -19.64 3.68
C LEU A 38 6.96 -20.71 3.54
N LEU A 39 7.18 -21.18 2.33
CA LEU A 39 8.15 -22.21 2.00
C LEU A 39 9.28 -21.63 1.16
N THR A 40 10.46 -22.24 1.27
CA THR A 40 11.63 -21.88 0.48
C THR A 40 12.16 -23.10 -0.25
N SER A 41 12.71 -22.90 -1.46
CA SER A 41 13.22 -24.02 -2.28
C SER A 41 14.46 -24.72 -1.71
N ARG A 42 15.12 -24.10 -0.74
CA ARG A 42 16.31 -24.61 -0.06
C ARG A 42 16.37 -24.12 1.38
N THR A 43 17.12 -24.82 2.22
CA THR A 43 17.32 -24.44 3.62
C THR A 43 18.00 -23.08 3.73
N VAL A 44 17.37 -22.17 4.46
CA VAL A 44 17.82 -20.80 4.74
C VAL A 44 17.51 -20.44 6.19
N GLY A 45 18.16 -19.42 6.73
CA GLY A 45 17.71 -18.82 7.99
C GLY A 45 16.38 -18.12 7.78
N TYR A 46 15.40 -18.35 8.65
CA TYR A 46 14.07 -17.75 8.56
C TYR A 46 13.62 -17.24 9.93
N GLU A 47 13.13 -16.01 9.97
CA GLU A 47 12.51 -15.39 11.14
C GLU A 47 11.29 -14.59 10.69
N GLU A 48 10.13 -14.82 11.32
CA GLU A 48 8.98 -13.95 11.16
C GLU A 48 9.07 -12.77 12.16
N MET A 49 8.83 -11.56 11.67
CA MET A 49 8.86 -10.31 12.43
C MET A 49 7.49 -9.63 12.32
N ALA A 50 6.65 -9.75 13.34
CA ALA A 50 5.36 -9.09 13.41
C ALA A 50 5.45 -7.81 14.25
N LEU A 51 4.92 -6.69 13.74
CA LEU A 51 4.87 -5.41 14.47
C LEU A 51 3.70 -5.33 15.46
N GLY A 52 2.70 -6.18 15.32
CA GLY A 52 1.52 -6.24 16.18
C GLY A 52 0.25 -6.59 15.42
N PHE A 53 -0.88 -6.64 16.13
CA PHE A 53 -2.20 -6.82 15.54
C PHE A 53 -2.61 -5.54 14.78
N GLY A 54 -3.11 -5.68 13.56
CA GLY A 54 -3.43 -4.54 12.69
C GLY A 54 -2.24 -3.99 11.89
N GLU A 55 -1.04 -4.57 12.06
CA GLU A 55 0.20 -4.07 11.46
C GLU A 55 0.82 -5.08 10.48
N ASN A 56 1.77 -4.60 9.68
CA ASN A 56 2.50 -5.43 8.74
C ASN A 56 3.28 -6.55 9.44
N ARG A 57 3.39 -7.67 8.72
CA ARG A 57 4.16 -8.85 9.11
C ARG A 57 5.25 -9.08 8.08
N PHE A 58 6.49 -9.13 8.56
CA PHE A 58 7.66 -9.30 7.72
C PHE A 58 8.29 -10.67 7.94
N SER A 59 9.05 -11.14 6.96
CA SER A 59 9.94 -12.28 7.10
C SER A 59 11.36 -11.82 6.82
N ARG A 60 12.30 -12.22 7.67
CA ARG A 60 13.74 -12.09 7.43
C ARG A 60 14.26 -13.45 6.97
N ILE A 61 14.82 -13.48 5.77
CA ILE A 61 15.42 -14.67 5.18
C ILE A 61 16.91 -14.43 4.98
N SER A 62 17.74 -15.23 5.64
CA SER A 62 19.20 -15.15 5.58
C SER A 62 19.73 -16.25 4.67
N VAL A 63 20.45 -15.84 3.63
CA VAL A 63 20.97 -16.73 2.58
C VAL A 63 22.48 -16.64 2.58
N ASP A 64 23.16 -17.72 2.92
CA ASP A 64 24.62 -17.71 3.07
C ASP A 64 25.37 -18.03 1.77
N THR A 65 24.70 -18.66 0.80
CA THR A 65 25.33 -19.19 -0.41
C THR A 65 24.66 -18.70 -1.69
N PRO A 66 25.44 -18.44 -2.76
CA PRO A 66 24.89 -18.12 -4.07
C PRO A 66 23.93 -19.20 -4.61
N GLY A 67 23.14 -18.85 -5.61
CA GLY A 67 22.26 -19.75 -6.34
C GLY A 67 20.79 -19.36 -6.28
N LEU A 68 19.96 -20.18 -6.93
CA LEU A 68 18.53 -19.94 -7.03
C LEU A 68 17.82 -20.13 -5.70
N LEU A 69 16.86 -19.26 -5.42
CA LEU A 69 15.95 -19.32 -4.27
C LEU A 69 14.55 -19.00 -4.76
N SER A 70 13.56 -19.84 -4.42
CA SER A 70 12.15 -19.45 -4.48
C SER A 70 11.58 -19.29 -3.08
N ILE A 71 10.62 -18.37 -2.96
CA ILE A 71 9.78 -18.17 -1.79
C ILE A 71 8.33 -18.35 -2.23
N ASP A 72 7.64 -19.28 -1.61
CA ASP A 72 6.26 -19.65 -1.91
C ASP A 72 5.38 -19.36 -0.69
N TYR A 73 4.55 -18.33 -0.79
CA TYR A 73 3.57 -17.98 0.22
C TYR A 73 2.18 -18.48 -0.16
N SER A 74 1.45 -19.04 0.79
CA SER A 74 0.03 -19.41 0.65
C SER A 74 -0.70 -19.14 1.95
N ALA A 75 -1.91 -18.57 1.86
CA ALA A 75 -2.77 -18.39 3.01
C ALA A 75 -4.26 -18.51 2.66
N THR A 76 -5.05 -18.92 3.65
CA THR A 76 -6.50 -18.87 3.65
C THR A 76 -6.95 -17.76 4.60
N VAL A 77 -7.64 -16.77 4.06
CA VAL A 77 -8.00 -15.55 4.77
C VAL A 77 -9.51 -15.34 4.74
N SER A 78 -10.11 -15.08 5.90
CA SER A 78 -11.50 -14.66 6.04
C SER A 78 -11.52 -13.14 6.26
N THR A 79 -12.28 -12.42 5.46
CA THR A 79 -12.45 -10.96 5.59
C THR A 79 -13.89 -10.59 5.93
N SER A 80 -14.08 -9.56 6.73
CA SER A 80 -15.36 -8.89 6.93
C SER A 80 -15.19 -7.41 6.58
N ILE A 81 -16.18 -6.86 5.91
CA ILE A 81 -16.20 -5.44 5.56
C ILE A 81 -17.43 -4.80 6.19
N GLN A 82 -17.24 -3.57 6.66
CA GLN A 82 -18.34 -2.68 7.00
C GLN A 82 -18.54 -1.73 5.84
N ARG A 83 -19.78 -1.66 5.32
CA ARG A 83 -20.18 -0.62 4.37
C ARG A 83 -20.88 0.48 5.15
N ILE A 84 -20.41 1.70 5.00
CA ILE A 84 -20.97 2.88 5.67
C ILE A 84 -21.60 3.74 4.56
N PRO A 85 -22.90 4.06 4.63
CA PRO A 85 -23.54 5.00 3.71
C PRO A 85 -22.83 6.35 3.71
N GLN A 86 -22.75 7.00 2.55
CA GLN A 86 -22.01 8.26 2.40
C GLN A 86 -22.59 9.39 3.28
N ASP A 87 -23.91 9.42 3.45
CA ASP A 87 -24.65 10.38 4.27
C ASP A 87 -24.48 10.16 5.78
N GLU A 88 -23.97 9.00 6.19
CA GLU A 88 -23.58 8.71 7.58
C GLU A 88 -22.12 9.11 7.89
N LEU A 89 -21.34 9.53 6.89
CA LEU A 89 -19.95 9.94 7.09
C LEU A 89 -19.87 11.30 7.79
N ILE A 90 -19.03 11.35 8.83
CA ILE A 90 -18.79 12.55 9.63
C ILE A 90 -17.46 13.17 9.23
N ASN A 91 -17.45 14.46 8.91
CA ASN A 91 -16.20 15.20 8.71
C ASN A 91 -15.53 15.46 10.06
N ILE A 92 -14.38 14.84 10.29
CA ILE A 92 -13.57 15.03 11.50
C ILE A 92 -12.55 16.12 11.24
N ASN A 93 -12.55 17.19 12.04
CA ASN A 93 -11.55 18.24 11.93
C ASN A 93 -10.20 17.76 12.48
N PRO A 94 -9.06 18.33 12.01
CA PRO A 94 -7.74 17.94 12.50
C PRO A 94 -7.58 18.01 14.03
N GLY A 95 -8.28 18.94 14.70
CA GLY A 95 -8.27 19.07 16.16
C GLY A 95 -9.02 17.98 16.93
N GLN A 96 -9.70 17.06 16.23
CA GLN A 96 -10.47 15.94 16.81
C GLN A 96 -9.84 14.58 16.49
N LEU A 97 -8.73 14.55 15.75
CA LEU A 97 -8.05 13.31 15.38
C LEU A 97 -7.37 12.67 16.59
N SER A 98 -7.43 11.34 16.65
CA SER A 98 -6.68 10.55 17.63
C SER A 98 -5.18 10.56 17.29
N ALA A 99 -4.35 10.35 18.30
CA ALA A 99 -2.89 10.44 18.16
C ALA A 99 -2.34 9.44 17.13
N GLU A 100 -2.94 8.25 17.00
CA GLU A 100 -2.51 7.25 16.01
C GLU A 100 -2.79 7.65 14.56
N VAL A 101 -3.68 8.62 14.32
CA VAL A 101 -4.02 9.11 12.97
C VAL A 101 -3.08 10.24 12.52
N ILE A 102 -2.59 11.03 13.48
CA ILE A 102 -1.77 12.23 13.25
C ILE A 102 -0.54 11.97 12.34
N PRO A 103 0.22 10.87 12.47
CA PRO A 103 1.34 10.58 11.56
C PRO A 103 0.96 10.57 10.07
N TYR A 104 -0.29 10.20 9.75
CA TYR A 104 -0.79 10.09 8.37
C TYR A 104 -1.16 11.44 7.73
N LEU A 105 -0.95 12.56 8.43
CA LEU A 105 -1.02 13.91 7.86
C LEU A 105 0.31 14.38 7.28
N PHE A 106 1.43 13.83 7.74
CA PHE A 106 2.76 14.36 7.40
C PHE A 106 3.29 13.81 6.07
N PRO A 107 4.17 14.56 5.40
CA PRO A 107 4.90 14.05 4.24
C PRO A 107 5.69 12.78 4.58
N SER A 108 5.87 11.92 3.58
CA SER A 108 6.74 10.74 3.66
C SER A 108 7.59 10.62 2.39
N ARG A 109 8.62 9.76 2.39
CA ARG A 109 9.62 9.65 1.30
C ARG A 109 9.05 9.70 -0.13
N TYR A 110 7.89 9.08 -0.37
CA TYR A 110 7.28 9.01 -1.70
C TYR A 110 5.98 9.82 -1.83
N CYS A 111 5.58 10.52 -0.76
CA CYS A 111 4.36 11.33 -0.70
C CYS A 111 4.73 12.70 -0.15
N GLU A 112 5.41 13.51 -0.95
CA GLU A 112 5.94 14.84 -0.59
C GLU A 112 4.83 15.89 -0.51
N SER A 113 3.79 15.64 0.29
CA SER A 113 2.53 16.41 0.32
C SER A 113 2.68 17.90 0.60
N ASP A 114 3.75 18.31 1.29
CA ASP A 114 4.11 19.69 1.52
C ASP A 114 4.42 20.47 0.23
N MET A 115 4.85 19.77 -0.83
CA MET A 115 5.09 20.34 -2.16
C MET A 115 3.82 20.47 -3.01
N PHE A 116 2.71 19.86 -2.59
CA PHE A 116 1.49 19.75 -3.40
C PHE A 116 0.38 20.72 -3.02
N ARG A 117 0.51 21.51 -1.94
CA ARG A 117 -0.61 22.33 -1.40
C ARG A 117 -1.25 23.25 -2.44
N ALA A 118 -0.46 24.10 -3.09
CA ALA A 118 -0.97 25.07 -4.06
C ALA A 118 -1.65 24.38 -5.27
N GLU A 119 -1.10 23.25 -5.71
CA GLU A 119 -1.65 22.50 -6.84
C GLU A 119 -2.90 21.72 -6.44
N ALA A 120 -2.94 21.17 -5.21
CA ALA A 120 -4.11 20.51 -4.66
C ALA A 120 -5.28 21.50 -4.50
N ASP A 121 -5.04 22.69 -3.96
CA ASP A 121 -6.05 23.75 -3.82
C ASP A 121 -6.62 24.18 -5.18
N ARG A 122 -5.77 24.19 -6.22
CA ARG A 122 -6.16 24.56 -7.59
C ARG A 122 -6.97 23.46 -8.28
N LEU A 123 -6.57 22.20 -8.12
CA LEU A 123 -7.19 21.05 -8.78
C LEU A 123 -8.47 20.59 -8.09
N PHE A 124 -8.54 20.72 -6.77
CA PHE A 124 -9.56 20.12 -5.93
C PHE A 124 -10.25 21.17 -5.06
N PRO A 125 -11.11 22.03 -5.65
CA PRO A 125 -11.88 22.99 -4.86
C PRO A 125 -12.69 22.28 -3.76
N PRO A 126 -12.95 22.95 -2.62
CA PRO A 126 -13.65 22.35 -1.49
C PRO A 126 -14.98 21.70 -1.88
N GLN A 127 -15.22 20.49 -1.38
CA GLN A 127 -16.46 19.73 -1.56
C GLN A 127 -17.33 19.78 -0.29
N ASP A 128 -18.59 19.35 -0.40
CA ASP A 128 -19.53 19.30 0.73
C ASP A 128 -19.11 18.28 1.80
N SER A 129 -18.34 17.26 1.41
CA SER A 129 -17.83 16.21 2.31
C SER A 129 -16.37 15.84 2.02
N LEU A 130 -15.66 15.34 3.05
CA LEU A 130 -14.31 14.78 2.87
C LEU A 130 -14.31 13.56 1.95
N TYR A 131 -15.40 12.78 1.93
CA TYR A 131 -15.56 11.67 0.99
C TYR A 131 -15.52 12.16 -0.46
N GLN A 132 -16.34 13.16 -0.80
CA GLN A 132 -16.35 13.75 -2.15
C GLN A 132 -15.01 14.40 -2.48
N GLN A 133 -14.33 14.99 -1.49
CA GLN A 133 -12.99 15.52 -1.67
C GLN A 133 -12.02 14.42 -2.12
N VAL A 134 -11.98 13.27 -1.42
CA VAL A 134 -11.13 12.13 -1.80
C VAL A 134 -11.55 11.51 -3.13
N GLU A 135 -12.85 11.41 -3.40
CA GLU A 135 -13.38 10.93 -4.67
C GLU A 135 -12.96 11.82 -5.85
N SER A 136 -12.92 13.14 -5.67
CA SER A 136 -12.41 14.06 -6.70
C SER A 136 -10.93 13.82 -7.02
N ILE A 137 -10.12 13.50 -6.01
CA ILE A 137 -8.69 13.18 -6.16
C ILE A 137 -8.53 11.87 -6.93
N THR A 138 -9.23 10.81 -6.53
CA THR A 138 -9.10 9.50 -7.18
C THR A 138 -9.61 9.53 -8.63
N ASN A 139 -10.70 10.26 -8.90
CA ASN A 139 -11.21 10.46 -10.25
C ASN A 139 -10.25 11.27 -11.12
N TRP A 140 -9.63 12.32 -10.57
CA TRP A 140 -8.65 13.08 -11.32
C TRP A 140 -7.43 12.24 -11.68
N ILE A 141 -6.90 11.45 -10.73
CA ILE A 141 -5.76 10.56 -10.98
C ILE A 141 -6.10 9.56 -12.09
N SER A 142 -7.28 8.91 -12.03
CA SER A 142 -7.68 7.93 -13.04
C SER A 142 -7.84 8.51 -14.44
N GLN A 143 -8.18 9.80 -14.54
CA GLN A 143 -8.35 10.51 -15.82
C GLN A 143 -7.07 11.14 -16.36
N ASN A 144 -6.10 11.45 -15.49
CA ASN A 144 -4.93 12.26 -15.85
C ASN A 144 -3.59 11.51 -15.73
N VAL A 145 -3.57 10.31 -15.14
CA VAL A 145 -2.37 9.49 -15.04
C VAL A 145 -2.62 8.18 -15.79
N ASN A 146 -1.74 7.87 -16.74
CA ASN A 146 -1.84 6.63 -17.52
C ASN A 146 -1.18 5.47 -16.77
N TYR A 147 -1.82 4.30 -16.80
CA TYR A 147 -1.23 3.08 -16.29
C TYR A 147 -0.23 2.52 -17.31
N VAL A 148 1.06 2.58 -17.01
CA VAL A 148 2.12 2.18 -17.96
C VAL A 148 3.17 1.35 -17.22
N SER A 149 3.19 0.05 -17.46
CA SER A 149 4.20 -0.85 -16.89
C SER A 149 5.63 -0.42 -17.30
N GLY A 150 6.53 -0.33 -16.32
CA GLY A 150 7.93 0.05 -16.55
C GLY A 150 8.17 1.55 -16.77
N SER A 151 7.16 2.42 -16.60
CA SER A 151 7.36 3.87 -16.67
C SER A 151 8.06 4.47 -15.45
N THR A 152 8.13 3.72 -14.35
CA THR A 152 8.62 4.14 -13.04
C THR A 152 9.51 3.05 -12.42
N ASP A 153 10.28 3.46 -11.41
CA ASP A 153 11.21 2.63 -10.66
C ASP A 153 10.98 2.78 -9.14
N GLU A 154 11.80 2.12 -8.32
CA GLU A 154 11.69 2.16 -6.86
C GLU A 154 11.92 3.55 -6.26
N GLN A 155 12.59 4.45 -6.99
CA GLN A 155 12.92 5.81 -6.55
C GLN A 155 11.80 6.81 -6.85
N SER A 156 10.92 6.46 -7.79
CA SER A 156 9.79 7.27 -8.25
C SER A 156 8.82 7.59 -7.09
N SER A 157 8.49 8.87 -6.96
CA SER A 157 7.61 9.42 -5.92
C SER A 157 6.38 10.11 -6.51
N ALA A 158 5.47 10.58 -5.66
CA ALA A 158 4.31 11.36 -6.08
C ALA A 158 4.71 12.55 -6.96
N ASN A 159 5.80 13.24 -6.64
CA ASN A 159 6.28 14.38 -7.43
C ASN A 159 6.78 13.96 -8.83
N SER A 160 7.50 12.85 -8.94
CA SER A 160 7.92 12.28 -10.23
C SER A 160 6.70 11.94 -11.08
N VAL A 161 5.73 11.22 -10.51
CA VAL A 161 4.50 10.76 -11.19
C VAL A 161 3.63 11.94 -11.60
N MET A 162 3.57 12.99 -10.78
CA MET A 162 2.89 14.23 -11.10
C MET A 162 3.47 14.88 -12.36
N SER A 163 4.78 14.77 -12.57
CA SER A 163 5.46 15.36 -13.73
C SER A 163 5.27 14.51 -14.99
N ILE A 164 5.41 13.19 -14.89
CA ILE A 164 5.40 12.30 -16.07
C ILE A 164 4.00 11.80 -16.47
N ARG A 165 3.01 11.89 -15.57
CA ARG A 165 1.61 11.45 -15.81
C ARG A 165 1.49 9.98 -16.22
N GLN A 166 2.40 9.16 -15.74
CA GLN A 166 2.49 7.72 -15.99
C GLN A 166 2.95 7.01 -14.72
N GLY A 167 2.46 5.79 -14.49
CA GLY A 167 2.88 4.97 -13.37
C GLY A 167 2.11 3.66 -13.28
N VAL A 168 2.31 2.94 -12.18
CA VAL A 168 1.58 1.71 -11.82
C VAL A 168 0.82 1.89 -10.51
N CYS A 169 0.19 0.84 -9.99
CA CYS A 169 -0.65 0.87 -8.79
C CYS A 169 -0.01 1.60 -7.59
N ARG A 170 1.29 1.35 -7.33
CA ARG A 170 2.09 2.02 -6.28
C ARG A 170 2.11 3.54 -6.44
N ASP A 171 2.32 4.00 -7.67
CA ASP A 171 2.47 5.41 -8.01
C ASP A 171 1.15 6.17 -7.85
N PHE A 172 0.05 5.55 -8.29
CA PHE A 172 -1.30 6.08 -8.14
C PHE A 172 -1.65 6.25 -6.66
N ALA A 173 -1.36 5.23 -5.85
CA ALA A 173 -1.61 5.26 -4.42
C ALA A 173 -0.78 6.35 -3.72
N HIS A 174 0.51 6.48 -4.06
CA HIS A 174 1.38 7.52 -3.49
C HIS A 174 0.93 8.93 -3.86
N LEU A 175 0.55 9.17 -5.12
CA LEU A 175 0.04 10.45 -5.56
C LEU A 175 -1.29 10.81 -4.87
N GLY A 176 -2.20 9.84 -4.74
CA GLY A 176 -3.45 10.04 -4.01
C GLY A 176 -3.21 10.40 -2.54
N ILE A 177 -2.30 9.69 -1.87
CA ILE A 177 -1.89 10.01 -0.48
C ILE A 177 -1.30 11.41 -0.39
N ALA A 178 -0.42 11.79 -1.33
CA ALA A 178 0.20 13.11 -1.33
C ALA A 178 -0.84 14.24 -1.43
N PHE A 179 -1.82 14.11 -2.33
CA PHE A 179 -2.91 15.07 -2.47
C PHE A 179 -3.84 15.11 -1.25
N CYS A 180 -4.25 13.95 -0.72
CA CYS A 180 -5.05 13.91 0.50
C CYS A 180 -4.36 14.66 1.64
N ARG A 181 -3.08 14.37 1.89
CA ARG A 181 -2.31 15.01 2.95
C ARG A 181 -2.09 16.51 2.70
N ALA A 182 -1.92 16.93 1.43
CA ALA A 182 -1.80 18.34 1.06
C ALA A 182 -3.07 19.13 1.46
N LEU A 183 -4.24 18.48 1.39
CA LEU A 183 -5.54 19.00 1.80
C LEU A 183 -5.90 18.68 3.26
N THR A 184 -4.93 18.27 4.09
CA THR A 184 -5.12 17.95 5.51
C THR A 184 -6.07 16.77 5.75
N ILE A 185 -6.14 15.82 4.82
CA ILE A 185 -6.87 14.56 4.94
C ILE A 185 -5.86 13.46 5.28
N PRO A 186 -5.97 12.79 6.45
CA PRO A 186 -5.08 11.68 6.80
C PRO A 186 -5.22 10.54 5.78
N ALA A 187 -4.09 10.09 5.23
CA ALA A 187 -4.06 9.01 4.25
C ALA A 187 -2.86 8.09 4.48
N ARG A 188 -3.06 6.77 4.33
CA ARG A 188 -2.02 5.75 4.53
C ARG A 188 -1.92 4.81 3.32
N TYR A 189 -0.74 4.26 3.12
CA TYR A 189 -0.49 3.26 2.09
C TYR A 189 -0.95 1.89 2.55
N VAL A 190 -1.51 1.10 1.64
CA VAL A 190 -1.97 -0.27 1.89
C VAL A 190 -1.58 -1.14 0.70
N THR A 191 -0.95 -2.28 0.98
CA THR A 191 -0.70 -3.34 0.00
C THR A 191 -1.70 -4.47 0.21
N VAL A 192 -2.22 -5.05 -0.88
CA VAL A 192 -3.26 -6.08 -0.82
C VAL A 192 -2.99 -7.18 -1.84
N TYR A 193 -3.47 -8.39 -1.55
CA TYR A 193 -3.74 -9.38 -2.58
C TYR A 193 -5.08 -9.04 -3.24
N ALA A 194 -5.10 -8.92 -4.57
CA ALA A 194 -6.27 -8.46 -5.32
C ALA A 194 -6.94 -9.60 -6.10
N TYR A 195 -8.21 -9.88 -5.79
CA TYR A 195 -9.01 -10.85 -6.55
C TYR A 195 -9.42 -10.25 -7.90
N GLN A 196 -9.27 -11.02 -8.97
CA GLN A 196 -9.62 -10.65 -10.36
C GLN A 196 -8.79 -9.51 -10.99
N LEU A 197 -7.67 -9.11 -10.37
CA LEU A 197 -6.75 -8.17 -11.00
C LEU A 197 -6.07 -8.83 -12.22
N THR A 198 -6.13 -8.17 -13.37
CA THR A 198 -5.53 -8.65 -14.63
C THR A 198 -4.85 -7.50 -15.39
N PRO A 199 -3.55 -7.62 -15.75
CA PRO A 199 -2.63 -8.67 -15.31
C PRO A 199 -2.45 -8.63 -13.78
N GLN A 200 -2.09 -9.76 -13.20
CA GLN A 200 -1.56 -9.74 -11.84
C GLN A 200 -0.20 -9.02 -11.89
N ASP A 201 0.08 -8.21 -10.87
CA ASP A 201 1.40 -7.57 -10.69
C ASP A 201 2.51 -8.62 -10.56
#